data_AF-A0A2D4EXQ7-F1
#
_entry.id   AF-A0A2D4EXQ7-F1
#
_cell.length_a   1.000
_cell.length_b   1.000
_cell.length_c   1.000
_cell.angle_alpha   90.00
_cell.angle_beta   90.00
_cell.angle_gamma   90.00
#
_symmetry.space_group_name_H-M   'P 1'
#
loop_
_entity.id
_entity.type
_entity.pdbx_description
1 polymer ?
#
loop_
_entity_poly.entity_id
_entity_poly.type
_entity_poly.pdbx_seq_one_letter_code
_entity_poly.pdbx_strand_id
1 'polypeptide(L)'
;PNANIRAHQDIAKLITAAEFSADATFNLVKFSAQAMASQLTARRLLWLNHWQADIKLKWQLASSPISGDKLFGTALDPLLIETRSKKKILPSLLRSSDSRPFSPFGGAPSALII
;
A
#
# COMPACT_ATOMS: atom_id res chain seq x y z
N PRO A 1 28.17 31.62 48.51
CA PRO A 1 26.96 30.81 48.87
C PRO A 1 25.86 30.82 47.78
N ASN A 2 25.36 31.98 47.37
CA ASN A 2 24.21 32.10 46.44
C ASN A 2 24.49 31.62 45.00
N ALA A 3 25.74 31.69 44.55
CA ALA A 3 26.14 31.25 43.22
C ALA A 3 25.98 29.72 43.02
N ASN A 4 26.29 28.91 44.05
CA ASN A 4 26.14 27.46 43.98
C ASN A 4 24.66 27.05 43.87
N ILE A 5 23.78 27.70 44.64
CA ILE A 5 22.33 27.42 44.61
C ILE A 5 21.76 27.70 43.22
N ARG A 6 22.16 28.81 42.59
CA ARG A 6 21.78 29.15 41.21
C ARG A 6 22.28 28.11 40.21
N ALA A 7 23.55 27.70 40.31
CA ALA A 7 24.12 26.69 39.43
C ALA A 7 23.38 25.36 39.50
N HIS A 8 23.02 24.89 40.70
CA HIS A 8 22.22 23.66 40.86
C HIS A 8 20.82 23.77 40.25
N GLN A 9 20.16 24.92 40.40
CA GLN A 9 18.86 25.16 39.79
C GLN A 9 18.93 25.19 38.26
N ASP A 10 19.97 25.80 37.70
CA ASP A 10 20.12 25.89 36.25
C ASP A 10 20.46 24.52 35.65
N ILE A 11 21.27 23.69 36.32
CA ILE A 11 21.48 22.29 35.94
C ILE A 11 20.16 21.51 35.97
N ALA A 12 19.34 21.67 37.01
CA ALA A 12 18.05 21.00 37.10
C ALA A 12 17.12 21.41 35.94
N LYS A 13 17.07 22.69 35.58
CA LYS A 13 16.30 23.18 34.43
C LYS A 13 16.82 22.61 33.10
N LEU A 14 18.14 22.46 32.95
CA LEU A 14 18.72 21.87 31.75
C LEU A 14 18.37 20.38 31.62
N ILE A 15 18.36 19.64 32.73
CA ILE A 15 17.95 18.24 32.75
C ILE A 15 16.49 18.11 32.34
N THR A 16 15.59 18.88 32.96
CA THR A 16 14.16 18.81 32.62
C THR A 16 13.89 19.25 31.19
N ALA A 17 14.61 20.26 30.69
CA ALA A 17 14.52 20.68 29.29
C ALA A 17 15.03 19.59 28.32
N ALA A 18 16.10 18.87 28.68
CA ALA A 18 16.63 17.77 27.88
C ALA A 18 15.67 16.58 27.84
N GLU A 19 15.09 16.19 28.98
CA GLU A 19 14.06 15.15 29.08
C GLU A 19 12.83 15.48 28.23
N PHE A 20 12.31 16.70 28.36
CA PHE A 20 11.19 17.17 27.54
C PHE A 20 11.52 17.14 26.04
N SER A 21 12.72 17.57 25.66
CA SER A 21 13.15 17.57 24.26
C SER A 21 13.28 16.15 23.69
N ALA A 22 13.76 15.20 24.50
CA ALA A 22 13.83 13.78 24.14
C ALA A 22 12.43 13.20 23.91
N ASP A 23 11.50 13.44 24.83
CA ASP A 23 10.11 13.00 24.71
C ASP A 23 9.39 13.64 23.52
N ALA A 24 9.59 14.94 23.29
CA ALA A 24 9.03 15.65 22.15
C ALA A 24 9.53 15.06 20.83
N THR A 25 10.83 14.78 20.74
CA THR A 25 11.45 14.18 19.53
C THR A 25 10.96 12.75 19.31
N PHE A 26 10.86 11.94 20.36
CA PHE A 26 10.31 10.59 20.27
C PHE A 26 8.87 10.59 19.74
N ASN A 27 8.03 11.48 20.30
CA ASN A 27 6.64 11.61 19.86
C ASN A 27 6.55 12.10 18.41
N LEU A 28 7.35 13.09 18.04
CA LEU A 28 7.41 13.58 16.66
C LEU A 28 7.74 12.45 15.67
N VAL A 29 8.78 11.66 15.97
CA VAL A 29 9.17 10.53 15.13
C VAL A 29 8.05 9.49 15.06
N LYS A 30 7.45 9.12 16.20
CA LYS A 30 6.32 8.17 16.25
C LYS A 30 5.14 8.61 15.38
N PHE A 31 4.70 9.86 15.52
CA PHE A 31 3.59 10.39 14.74
C PHE A 31 3.94 10.52 13.26
N SER A 32 5.17 10.93 12.94
CA SER A 32 5.62 11.00 11.55
C SER A 32 5.63 9.60 10.89
N ALA A 33 6.11 8.58 11.59
CA ALA A 33 6.11 7.20 11.12
C ALA A 33 4.67 6.68 10.91
N GLN A 34 3.77 6.98 11.83
CA GLN A 34 2.36 6.61 11.71
C GLN A 34 1.67 7.33 10.53
N ALA A 35 1.97 8.61 10.31
CA ALA A 35 1.45 9.37 9.18
C ALA A 35 1.97 8.84 7.83
N MET A 36 3.24 8.43 7.76
CA MET A 36 3.77 7.78 6.57
C MET A 36 3.10 6.42 6.32
N ALA A 37 2.90 5.62 7.38
CA ALA A 37 2.21 4.34 7.27
C ALA A 37 0.76 4.48 6.78
N SER A 38 0.03 5.50 7.25
CA SER A 38 -1.34 5.77 6.79
C SER A 38 -1.37 6.24 5.33
N GLN A 39 -0.43 7.11 4.92
CA GLN A 39 -0.29 7.55 3.54
C GLN A 39 -0.01 6.38 2.59
N LEU A 40 0.91 5.48 2.96
CA LEU A 40 1.21 4.28 2.19
C LEU A 40 0.01 3.34 2.10
N THR A 41 -0.71 3.16 3.20
CA THR A 41 -1.94 2.34 3.23
C THR A 41 -3.00 2.90 2.28
N ALA A 42 -3.26 4.22 2.33
CA ALA A 42 -4.19 4.87 1.41
C ALA A 42 -3.77 4.69 -0.06
N ARG A 43 -2.48 4.87 -0.35
CA ARG A 43 -1.93 4.67 -1.70
C ARG A 43 -2.09 3.22 -2.17
N ARG A 44 -1.83 2.23 -1.31
CA ARG A 44 -2.02 0.80 -1.61
C ARG A 44 -3.47 0.49 -1.95
N LEU A 45 -4.42 0.98 -1.15
CA LEU A 45 -5.85 0.78 -1.40
C LEU A 45 -6.29 1.42 -2.71
N LEU A 46 -5.83 2.64 -3.00
CA LEU A 46 -6.16 3.33 -4.25
C LEU A 46 -5.66 2.54 -5.48
N TRP A 47 -4.43 2.03 -5.42
CA TRP A 47 -3.90 1.17 -6.48
C TRP A 47 -4.67 -0.16 -6.60
N LEU A 48 -5.01 -0.81 -5.49
CA LEU A 48 -5.74 -2.08 -5.47
C LEU A 48 -7.21 -1.94 -5.90
N ASN A 49 -7.84 -0.79 -5.66
CA ASN A 49 -9.23 -0.52 -6.06
C ASN A 49 -9.39 -0.56 -7.58
N HIS A 50 -8.46 0.08 -8.31
CA HIS A 50 -8.49 0.09 -9.78
C HIS A 50 -8.00 -1.23 -10.41
N TRP A 51 -7.19 -2.01 -9.69
CA TRP A 51 -6.59 -3.22 -10.25
C TRP A 51 -7.58 -4.39 -10.35
N GLN A 52 -7.71 -5.07 -11.49
CA GLN A 52 -8.53 -6.28 -11.62
C GLN A 52 -7.75 -7.55 -11.19
N ALA A 53 -7.87 -7.96 -9.93
CA ALA A 53 -7.27 -9.18 -9.36
C ALA A 53 -8.23 -9.84 -8.36
N ASP A 54 -7.97 -11.11 -8.00
CA ASP A 54 -8.74 -11.80 -6.94
C ASP A 54 -8.68 -10.98 -5.63
N ILE A 55 -9.85 -10.78 -5.03
CA ILE A 55 -10.04 -10.08 -3.75
C ILE A 55 -9.12 -10.68 -2.67
N LYS A 56 -8.94 -12.00 -2.63
CA LYS A 56 -8.04 -12.67 -1.66
C LYS A 56 -6.59 -12.21 -1.81
N LEU A 57 -6.10 -12.11 -3.05
CA LEU A 57 -4.73 -11.66 -3.35
C LEU A 57 -4.57 -10.17 -3.08
N LYS A 58 -5.59 -9.36 -3.37
CA LYS A 58 -5.59 -7.92 -3.02
C LYS A 58 -5.46 -7.70 -1.52
N TRP A 59 -6.20 -8.45 -0.70
CA TRP A 59 -6.14 -8.31 0.75
C TRP A 59 -4.79 -8.74 1.32
N GLN A 60 -4.20 -9.84 0.81
CA GLN A 60 -2.85 -10.27 1.15
C GLN A 60 -1.80 -9.20 0.82
N LEU A 61 -1.97 -8.53 -0.33
CA LEU A 61 -1.05 -7.49 -0.77
C LEU A 61 -1.23 -6.17 0.00
N ALA A 62 -2.46 -5.84 0.40
CA ALA A 62 -2.75 -4.67 1.23
C ALA A 62 -2.15 -4.80 2.64
N SER A 63 -2.22 -6.00 3.23
CA SER A 63 -1.76 -6.29 4.60
C SER A 63 -0.26 -6.62 4.70
N SER A 64 0.44 -6.78 3.58
CA SER A 64 1.87 -7.06 3.57
C SER A 64 2.66 -6.00 4.35
N PRO A 65 3.72 -6.38 5.09
CA PRO A 65 4.63 -5.41 5.70
C PRO A 65 5.14 -4.37 4.70
N ILE A 66 5.40 -3.15 5.19
CA ILE A 66 6.03 -2.09 4.39
C ILE A 66 7.49 -2.48 4.19
N SER A 67 7.88 -2.78 2.96
CA SER A 67 9.22 -3.23 2.62
C SER A 67 9.89 -2.18 1.72
N GLY A 68 10.52 -1.20 2.37
CA GLY A 68 11.37 -0.19 1.75
C GLY A 68 10.69 0.66 0.67
N ASP A 69 11.44 0.90 -0.42
CA ASP A 69 11.14 1.88 -1.48
C ASP A 69 9.97 1.48 -2.41
N LYS A 70 9.56 0.21 -2.37
CA LYS A 70 8.49 -0.31 -3.24
C LYS A 70 7.15 -0.33 -2.50
N LEU A 71 6.09 0.13 -3.16
CA LEU A 71 4.74 0.20 -2.57
C LEU A 71 4.25 -1.13 -1.99
N PHE A 72 4.55 -2.25 -2.66
CA PHE A 72 4.17 -3.60 -2.22
C PHE A 72 5.36 -4.54 -1.92
N GLY A 73 6.59 -4.11 -2.19
CA GLY A 73 7.80 -4.88 -1.87
C GLY A 73 7.90 -6.24 -2.58
N THR A 74 8.64 -7.14 -1.94
CA THR A 74 8.86 -8.53 -2.37
C THR A 74 7.61 -9.41 -2.26
N ALA A 75 6.58 -8.97 -1.50
CA ALA A 75 5.30 -9.69 -1.40
C ALA A 75 4.52 -9.67 -2.71
N LEU A 76 4.86 -8.76 -3.63
CA LEU A 76 4.26 -8.71 -4.96
C LEU A 76 4.84 -9.78 -5.91
N ASP A 77 6.15 -10.03 -5.84
CA ASP A 77 6.85 -10.95 -6.75
C ASP A 77 6.29 -12.39 -6.79
N PRO A 78 5.93 -13.05 -5.68
CA PRO A 78 5.37 -14.40 -5.72
C PRO A 78 3.91 -14.46 -6.16
N LEU A 79 3.18 -13.33 -6.11
CA LEU A 79 1.77 -13.29 -6.52
C LEU A 79 1.65 -12.99 -8.03
N LEU A 80 2.65 -12.36 -8.62
CA LEU A 80 2.71 -12.09 -10.05
C LEU A 80 2.93 -13.38 -10.84
N ILE A 81 1.90 -13.86 -11.55
CA ILE A 81 2.04 -14.94 -12.52
C ILE A 81 2.64 -14.35 -13.79
N GLU A 82 3.74 -14.94 -14.27
CA GLU A 82 4.30 -14.61 -15.57
C GLU A 82 3.34 -15.15 -16.65
N THR A 83 2.58 -14.25 -17.26
CA THR A 83 1.73 -14.63 -18.39
C THR A 83 2.58 -14.95 -19.63
N ARG A 84 2.03 -15.75 -20.55
CA ARG A 84 2.67 -16.18 -21.83
C ARG A 84 3.24 -15.03 -22.69
N SER A 85 2.92 -13.77 -22.36
CA SER A 85 3.39 -12.54 -22.99
C SER A 85 4.59 -11.88 -22.27
N LYS A 86 5.32 -12.59 -21.38
CA LYS A 86 6.44 -12.07 -20.56
C LYS A 86 6.06 -10.87 -19.67
N LYS A 87 4.76 -10.71 -19.39
CA LYS A 87 4.24 -9.66 -18.51
C LYS A 87 3.86 -10.31 -17.18
N LYS A 88 4.38 -9.75 -16.09
CA LYS A 88 4.06 -10.13 -14.71
C LYS A 88 2.67 -9.60 -14.38
N ILE A 89 1.65 -10.46 -14.29
CA ILE A 89 0.27 -10.06 -14.00
C ILE A 89 -0.30 -10.98 -12.92
N LEU A 90 -1.00 -10.43 -11.93
CA LEU A 90 -1.76 -11.24 -10.97
C LEU A 90 -2.88 -12.01 -11.71
N PRO A 91 -3.17 -13.27 -11.32
CA PRO A 91 -4.32 -13.99 -11.85
C PRO A 91 -5.61 -13.24 -11.52
N SER A 92 -6.24 -12.68 -12.55
CA SER A 92 -7.61 -12.18 -12.48
C SER A 92 -8.57 -13.36 -12.69
N LEU A 93 -9.48 -13.62 -11.76
CA LEU A 93 -10.60 -14.56 -11.98
C LEU A 93 -11.47 -14.18 -13.19
N LEU A 94 -11.36 -12.93 -13.66
CA LEU A 94 -12.20 -12.40 -14.75
C LEU A 94 -11.66 -12.66 -16.17
N ARG A 95 -10.53 -13.39 -16.32
CA ARG A 95 -10.01 -13.78 -17.65
C ARG A 95 -10.18 -15.27 -17.96
N SER A 96 -11.33 -15.81 -17.59
CA SER A 96 -11.95 -16.93 -18.31
C SER A 96 -13.36 -16.52 -18.76
N SER A 97 -13.45 -15.37 -19.42
CA SER A 97 -14.59 -15.01 -20.27
C SER A 97 -14.03 -14.22 -21.47
N ASP A 98 -13.13 -14.87 -22.21
CA ASP A 98 -12.84 -14.42 -23.58
C ASP A 98 -14.05 -14.83 -24.46
N SER A 99 -14.88 -13.82 -24.73
CA SER A 99 -15.71 -13.64 -25.92
C SER A 99 -16.63 -14.78 -26.35
N ARG A 100 -17.87 -14.75 -25.89
CA ARG A 100 -19.00 -14.89 -26.82
C ARG A 100 -19.92 -13.68 -26.66
N PRO A 101 -20.16 -12.88 -27.72
CA PRO A 101 -21.32 -12.01 -27.69
C PRO A 101 -22.55 -12.92 -27.70
N PHE A 102 -23.37 -12.83 -26.65
CA PHE A 102 -24.71 -13.38 -26.67
C PHE A 102 -25.51 -12.56 -27.70
N SER A 103 -25.60 -13.04 -28.93
CA SER A 103 -26.61 -12.59 -29.89
C SER A 103 -27.82 -13.52 -29.75
N PRO A 104 -29.01 -13.03 -29.37
CA PRO A 104 -30.18 -13.90 -29.22
C PRO A 104 -30.88 -14.20 -30.55
N PHE A 105 -30.60 -13.49 -31.64
CA PHE A 105 -31.27 -13.71 -32.92
C PHE A 105 -30.37 -13.33 -34.10
N GLY A 106 -30.26 -14.24 -35.08
CA GLY A 106 -29.86 -13.89 -36.44
C GLY A 106 -28.59 -14.56 -36.91
N GLY A 107 -28.74 -15.73 -37.55
CA GLY A 107 -27.69 -16.30 -38.37
C GLY A 107 -27.83 -17.79 -38.66
N ALA A 108 -28.78 -18.16 -39.51
CA ALA A 108 -28.58 -19.31 -40.41
C ALA A 108 -29.02 -18.92 -41.83
N PRO A 109 -28.31 -19.43 -42.86
CA PRO A 109 -28.27 -18.84 -44.19
C PRO A 109 -29.27 -19.50 -45.14
N SER A 110 -29.83 -18.75 -46.08
CA SER A 110 -30.36 -19.31 -47.33
C SER A 110 -30.42 -18.22 -48.40
N ALA A 111 -29.77 -18.53 -49.52
CA ALA A 111 -29.84 -17.80 -50.77
C ALA A 111 -31.26 -17.83 -51.37
N LEU A 112 -31.69 -16.72 -51.97
CA LEU A 112 -32.68 -16.64 -53.07
C LEU A 112 -32.66 -15.19 -53.58
N ILE A 113 -31.98 -14.94 -54.71
CA ILE A 113 -32.58 -14.69 -56.04
C ILE A 113 -33.59 -13.53 -56.02
N ILE A 114 -33.16 -12.37 -56.54
CA ILE A 114 -33.76 -11.73 -57.73
C ILE A 114 -32.60 -11.22 -58.60
#